data_AF-A0A9D5AVL7-F1
#
_entry.id   AF-A0A9D5AVL7-F1
#
_cell.length_a   1.000
_cell.length_b   1.000
_cell.length_c   1.000
_cell.angle_alpha   90.00
_cell.angle_beta   90.00
_cell.angle_gamma   90.00
#
_symmetry.space_group_name_H-M   'P 1'
#
loop_
_entity.id
_entity.type
_entity.pdbx_description
1 polymer ?
#
loop_
_entity_poly.entity_id
_entity_poly.type
_entity_poly.pdbx_seq_one_letter_code
_entity_poly.pdbx_strand_id
1 'polypeptide(L)'
;MSIEEVDDENKKITWKQFGGDIDKHNKLFKLTLEVNDKADGTVVKRTVEYEKISEDIEPRNGWMDMFKNTRDVDANLVKEKAFS
;
A
#
# COMPACT_ATOMS: atom_id res chain seq x y z
N MET A 1 7.83 -9.80 -2.00
CA MET A 1 7.30 -9.06 -0.83
C MET A 1 7.32 -9.97 0.40
N SER A 2 7.42 -9.39 1.59
CA SER A 2 7.27 -10.05 2.89
C SER A 2 6.26 -9.29 3.74
N ILE A 3 5.41 -10.02 4.47
CA ILE A 3 4.49 -9.42 5.45
C ILE A 3 5.33 -9.09 6.70
N GLU A 4 5.23 -7.85 7.17
CA GLU A 4 5.98 -7.35 8.33
C GLU A 4 5.07 -7.21 9.55
N GLU A 5 3.79 -6.87 9.33
CA GLU A 5 2.80 -6.66 10.39
C GLU A 5 1.41 -6.97 9.85
N VAL A 6 0.61 -7.64 10.66
CA VAL A 6 -0.84 -7.78 10.49
C VAL A 6 -1.48 -7.38 11.82
N ASP A 7 -2.39 -6.43 11.76
CA ASP A 7 -3.14 -5.93 12.90
C ASP A 7 -4.63 -5.97 12.51
N ASP A 8 -5.27 -7.07 12.89
CA ASP A 8 -6.67 -7.34 12.55
C ASP A 8 -7.63 -6.37 13.28
N GLU A 9 -7.27 -5.92 14.49
CA GLU A 9 -8.08 -5.00 15.29
C GLU A 9 -8.20 -3.64 14.58
N ASN A 10 -7.09 -3.12 14.08
CA ASN A 10 -7.05 -1.84 13.37
C ASN A 10 -7.18 -1.99 11.84
N LYS A 11 -7.49 -3.21 11.35
CA LYS A 11 -7.60 -3.53 9.92
C LYS A 11 -6.40 -2.99 9.13
N LYS A 12 -5.21 -3.28 9.63
CA LYS A 12 -3.94 -2.75 9.12
C LYS A 12 -3.01 -3.89 8.72
N ILE A 13 -2.33 -3.70 7.59
CA ILE A 13 -1.28 -4.62 7.13
C ILE A 13 -0.10 -3.81 6.59
N THR A 14 1.10 -4.20 7.02
CA THR A 14 2.37 -3.64 6.56
C THR A 14 3.16 -4.72 5.86
N TRP A 15 3.68 -4.43 4.66
CA TRP A 15 4.56 -5.35 3.95
C TRP A 15 5.75 -4.63 3.32
N LYS A 16 6.89 -5.33 3.28
CA LYS A 16 8.09 -4.89 2.59
C LYS A 16 8.09 -5.41 1.16
N GLN A 17 8.36 -4.53 0.21
CA GLN A 17 8.58 -4.89 -1.18
C GLN A 17 10.09 -4.94 -1.49
N PHE A 18 10.43 -5.82 -2.41
CA PHE A 18 11.79 -6.07 -2.88
C PHE A 18 11.71 -6.70 -4.27
N GLY A 19 12.80 -6.61 -5.01
CA GLY A 19 12.94 -7.08 -6.38
C GLY A 19 12.74 -6.01 -7.44
N GLY A 20 13.23 -6.29 -8.64
CA GLY A 20 12.97 -5.50 -9.84
C GLY A 20 13.47 -4.05 -9.76
N ASP A 21 12.59 -3.10 -10.07
CA ASP A 21 12.91 -1.67 -10.05
C ASP A 21 13.02 -1.11 -8.62
N ILE A 22 12.41 -1.77 -7.62
CA ILE A 22 12.46 -1.31 -6.22
C ILE A 22 13.89 -1.37 -5.69
N ASP A 23 14.58 -2.50 -5.88
CA ASP A 23 15.95 -2.73 -5.39
C ASP A 23 17.00 -1.89 -6.12
N LYS A 24 16.66 -1.28 -7.27
CA LYS A 24 17.55 -0.37 -8.01
C LYS A 24 17.57 1.04 -7.43
N HIS A 25 16.55 1.41 -6.67
CA HIS A 25 16.37 2.78 -6.20
C HIS A 25 16.27 2.88 -4.67
N ASN A 26 15.84 1.79 -4.00
CA ASN A 26 15.55 1.79 -2.58
C ASN A 26 16.23 0.62 -1.85
N LYS A 27 16.85 0.90 -0.70
CA LYS A 27 17.29 -0.09 0.29
C LYS A 27 16.10 -0.66 1.08
N LEU A 28 15.09 0.19 1.28
CA LEU A 28 13.87 -0.16 1.98
C LEU A 28 12.67 0.39 1.21
N PHE A 29 11.64 -0.43 1.05
CA PHE A 29 10.33 0.02 0.59
C PHE A 29 9.26 -0.76 1.33
N LYS A 30 8.48 -0.08 2.18
CA LYS A 30 7.33 -0.64 2.90
C LYS A 30 6.06 0.08 2.48
N LEU A 31 5.00 -0.69 2.37
CA LEU A 31 3.65 -0.21 2.14
C LEU A 31 2.77 -0.67 3.29
N THR A 32 2.04 0.27 3.87
CA THR A 32 1.04 0.02 4.90
C THR A 32 -0.33 0.41 4.37
N LEU A 33 -1.29 -0.48 4.48
CA LEU A 33 -2.72 -0.18 4.31
C LEU A 33 -3.42 -0.24 5.65
N GLU A 34 -4.31 0.72 5.89
CA GLU A 34 -5.12 0.81 7.10
C GLU A 34 -6.55 1.19 6.69
N VAL A 35 -7.52 0.37 7.07
CA VAL A 35 -8.92 0.55 6.69
C VAL A 35 -9.69 1.16 7.86
N ASN A 36 -10.22 2.36 7.64
CA ASN A 36 -10.98 3.12 8.63
C ASN A 36 -12.44 3.20 8.19
N ASP A 37 -13.32 2.47 8.87
CA ASP A 37 -14.76 2.59 8.65
C ASP A 37 -15.29 3.84 9.36
N LYS A 38 -16.03 4.66 8.61
CA LYS A 38 -16.74 5.85 9.08
C LYS A 38 -18.24 5.66 8.87
N ALA A 39 -19.03 6.53 9.49
CA ALA A 39 -20.49 6.45 9.40
C ALA A 39 -21.04 6.54 7.96
N ASP A 40 -20.30 7.20 7.06
CA ASP A 40 -20.67 7.49 5.67
C ASP A 40 -19.85 6.70 4.62
N GLY A 41 -19.01 5.75 5.06
CA GLY A 41 -18.23 4.91 4.15
C GLY A 41 -16.93 4.41 4.75
N THR A 42 -16.07 3.85 3.90
CA THR A 42 -14.77 3.32 4.31
C THR A 42 -13.65 4.15 3.70
N VAL A 43 -12.68 4.55 4.51
CA VAL A 43 -11.47 5.26 4.08
C VAL A 43 -10.27 4.34 4.20
N VAL A 44 -9.56 4.13 3.10
CA VAL A 44 -8.29 3.39 3.11
C VAL A 44 -7.14 4.38 3.16
N LYS A 45 -6.40 4.39 4.27
CA LYS A 45 -5.15 5.14 4.41
C LYS A 45 -4.01 4.28 3.88
N ARG A 46 -3.12 4.91 3.11
CA ARG A 46 -1.93 4.27 2.55
C ARG A 46 -0.68 5.04 2.97
N THR A 47 0.29 4.33 3.52
CA THR A 47 1.57 4.91 3.94
C THR A 47 2.71 4.21 3.21
N VAL A 48 3.62 5.00 2.61
CA VAL A 48 4.87 4.48 2.03
C VAL A 48 6.02 4.92 2.91
N GLU A 49 6.81 3.97 3.36
CA GLU A 49 8.08 4.22 4.03
C GLU A 49 9.18 3.70 3.12
N TYR A 50 10.16 4.54 2.77
CA TYR A 50 11.23 4.14 1.87
C TYR A 50 12.57 4.74 2.28
N GLU A 51 13.64 4.03 1.98
CA GLU A 51 15.02 4.49 2.12
C GLU A 51 15.69 4.37 0.76
N LYS A 52 16.17 5.49 0.21
CA LYS A 52 16.89 5.50 -1.07
C LYS A 52 18.28 4.86 -0.95
N ILE A 53 18.81 4.37 -2.07
CA ILE A 53 20.18 3.88 -2.13
C ILE A 53 21.20 5.02 -2.03
N SER A 54 20.91 6.16 -2.67
CA SER A 54 21.66 7.42 -2.54
C SER A 54 20.75 8.63 -2.74
N GLU A 55 21.22 9.81 -2.33
CA GLU A 55 20.47 11.07 -2.46
C GLU A 55 20.31 11.53 -3.92
N ASP A 56 21.27 11.19 -4.79
CA ASP A 56 21.31 11.57 -6.22
C ASP A 56 20.24 10.89 -7.08
N ILE A 57 19.60 9.84 -6.55
CA ILE A 57 18.51 9.17 -7.24
C ILE A 57 17.23 9.99 -7.04
N GLU A 58 16.77 10.64 -8.10
CA GLU A 58 15.44 11.24 -8.12
C GLU A 58 14.41 10.17 -7.74
N PRO A 59 13.49 10.47 -6.80
CA PRO A 59 12.46 9.52 -6.43
C PRO A 59 11.60 9.28 -7.67
N ARG A 60 11.79 8.13 -8.31
CA ARG A 60 10.88 7.71 -9.39
C ARG A 60 9.54 7.45 -8.72
N ASN A 61 8.60 8.35 -8.92
CA ASN A 61 7.23 8.28 -8.41
C ASN A 61 6.42 7.10 -8.97
N GLY A 62 7.05 6.04 -9.48
CA GLY A 62 6.36 4.86 -10.03
C GLY A 62 5.48 4.15 -8.99
N TRP A 63 5.77 4.31 -7.70
CA TRP A 63 4.88 3.89 -6.61
C TRP A 63 3.58 4.72 -6.54
N MET A 64 3.56 5.96 -7.03
CA MET A 64 2.32 6.75 -7.17
C MET A 64 1.37 6.15 -8.19
N ASP A 65 1.89 5.48 -9.24
CA ASP A 65 1.04 4.79 -10.21
C ASP A 65 0.36 3.55 -9.59
N MET A 66 1.00 2.87 -8.64
CA MET A 66 0.35 1.80 -7.88
C MET A 66 -0.88 2.31 -7.10
N PHE A 67 -0.88 3.57 -6.67
CA PHE A 67 -2.00 4.19 -5.97
C PHE A 67 -3.12 4.67 -6.89
N LYS A 68 -2.89 4.76 -8.21
CA LYS A 68 -3.95 5.13 -9.16
C LYS A 68 -5.03 4.05 -9.31
N ASN A 69 -4.72 2.80 -9.00
CA ASN A 69 -5.64 1.66 -9.08
C ASN A 69 -6.62 1.54 -7.89
N THR A 70 -6.72 2.59 -7.05
CA THR A 70 -7.59 2.60 -5.86
C THR A 70 -9.05 2.27 -6.16
N ARG A 71 -9.55 2.67 -7.34
CA ARG A 71 -10.94 2.44 -7.75
C ARG A 71 -11.23 0.96 -8.01
N ASP A 72 -10.23 0.19 -8.45
CA ASP A 72 -10.41 -1.24 -8.73
C ASP A 72 -10.48 -2.07 -7.44
N VAL A 73 -9.79 -1.63 -6.38
CA VAL A 73 -9.89 -2.26 -5.05
C VAL A 73 -11.30 -2.04 -4.47
N ASP A 74 -11.81 -0.81 -4.54
CA ASP A 74 -13.16 -0.46 -4.08
C ASP A 74 -14.25 -1.23 -4.84
N ALA A 75 -14.14 -1.28 -6.17
CA ALA A 75 -15.09 -1.99 -7.03
C ALA A 75 -15.13 -3.52 -6.79
N ASN A 76 -14.05 -4.11 -6.28
CA ASN A 76 -13.99 -5.53 -5.97
C ASN A 76 -14.52 -5.85 -4.55
N LEU A 77 -14.32 -4.95 -3.57
CA LEU A 77 -14.87 -5.11 -2.21
C LEU A 77 -16.40 -4.96 -2.15
N VAL A 78 -16.99 -4.10 -3.00
CA VAL A 78 -18.46 -3.94 -3.07
C VAL A 78 -19.15 -5.20 -3.61
N LYS A 79 -18.50 -5.97 -4.48
CA LYS A 79 -19.08 -7.20 -5.05
C LYS A 79 -19.23 -8.30 -4.01
N GLU A 80 -18.34 -8.38 -3.02
CA GLU A 80 -18.41 -9.42 -1.98
C GLU A 80 -19.62 -9.24 -1.06
N LYS A 81 -19.95 -7.98 -0.70
CA LYS A 81 -21.13 -7.67 0.12
C LYS A 81 -22.47 -7.87 -0.60
N ALA A 82 -22.49 -7.93 -1.93
CA ALA A 82 -23.72 -8.13 -2.71
C ALA A 82 -24.16 -9.61 -2.77
N PHE A 83 -23.32 -10.54 -2.30
CA PHE A 83 -23.58 -11.99 -2.35
C PHE A 83 -23.49 -12.69 -0.98
N SER A 84 -23.41 -11.94 0.12
CA SER A 84 -23.49 -12.43 1.51
C SER A 84 -24.80 -12.04 2.17
#